data_AF-A0A939V3L0-F1
#
_entry.id   AF-A0A939V3L0-F1
#
_cell.length_a   1.000
_cell.length_b   1.000
_cell.length_c   1.000
_cell.angle_alpha   90.00
_cell.angle_beta   90.00
_cell.angle_gamma   90.00
#
_symmetry.space_group_name_H-M   'P 1'
#
loop_
_entity.id
_entity.type
_entity.pdbx_description
1 polymer ?
#
loop_
_entity_poly.entity_id
_entity_poly.type
_entity_poly.pdbx_seq_one_letter_code
_entity_poly.pdbx_strand_id
1 'polypeptide(L)'
;MSKADVVAMILAGGQGSRLGVLTKKIAKPAVPFGSRYRIIDFPLSNCVNSGIEIVGVLSQYQPLALNTYVGNGHPWDLDRNNAGAYILPPFQRNGSSDWYKGTANAIYQNRDFLDDYNPKYVVILSGDHIYKMDYSAMLKAHIEKGADATIAVYEVPWEEAPRFGILNTKEDDAIEEFVEKPAEPKSNLASMGVYIFTWDVLRDALIADEADPDSNNDFGKNIVPMLLNGGKKLYAYRFSGYWKDVGTISSLWETNMDILDKPEEINLVDRSWKIFSRNPVKPSHFIGQGARVKDSALTDGCRIYGDVEHSVLSNSVVVERGAVVKDCVLLPGVVVKEGAHIERCIVDFGTIIGKDCKAGSFVEGEGPYTNKKLCSEGICVFERGLKIKDGAVIPANSMVDVDVEVPEDQAIIESTFRV
;
A
#
# COMPACT_ATOMS: atom_id res chain seq x y z
N MET A 1 -26.86 1.71 -16.04
CA MET A 1 -26.14 0.43 -15.94
C MET A 1 -27.04 -0.60 -15.25
N SER A 2 -26.69 -1.88 -15.16
CA SER A 2 -27.49 -2.82 -14.33
C SER A 2 -27.36 -2.44 -12.86
N LYS A 3 -28.48 -2.45 -12.12
CA LYS A 3 -28.48 -2.13 -10.69
C LYS A 3 -27.59 -3.14 -9.94
N ALA A 4 -26.71 -2.65 -9.08
CA ALA A 4 -25.89 -3.47 -8.21
C ALA A 4 -26.33 -3.30 -6.76
N ASP A 5 -26.28 -4.34 -5.93
CA ASP A 5 -26.61 -4.17 -4.51
C ASP A 5 -25.46 -3.50 -3.73
N VAL A 6 -24.21 -3.74 -4.14
CA VAL A 6 -22.99 -3.26 -3.48
C VAL A 6 -21.98 -2.75 -4.52
N VAL A 7 -21.38 -1.58 -4.25
CA VAL A 7 -20.25 -1.04 -5.03
C VAL A 7 -19.09 -0.76 -4.09
N ALA A 8 -17.88 -1.16 -4.46
CA ALA A 8 -16.67 -0.81 -3.71
C ALA A 8 -15.96 0.41 -4.34
N MET A 9 -15.41 1.27 -3.49
CA MET A 9 -14.65 2.46 -3.86
C MET A 9 -13.31 2.42 -3.13
N ILE A 10 -12.23 2.14 -3.87
CA ILE A 10 -10.86 2.07 -3.36
C ILE A 10 -10.20 3.44 -3.49
N LEU A 11 -9.92 4.06 -2.35
CA LEU A 11 -9.15 5.30 -2.25
C LEU A 11 -7.67 5.00 -2.54
N ALA A 12 -7.23 5.30 -3.75
CA ALA A 12 -5.89 4.99 -4.26
C ALA A 12 -5.04 6.23 -4.58
N GLY A 13 -5.44 7.40 -4.06
CA GLY A 13 -4.86 8.71 -4.40
C GLY A 13 -3.67 9.16 -3.53
N GLY A 14 -3.32 8.42 -2.48
CA GLY A 14 -2.28 8.84 -1.53
C GLY A 14 -0.89 8.99 -2.15
N GLN A 15 -0.27 10.17 -1.96
CA GLN A 15 1.11 10.44 -2.42
C GLN A 15 2.13 9.51 -1.75
N GLY A 16 1.90 9.10 -0.50
CA GLY A 16 2.83 8.22 0.22
C GLY A 16 4.19 8.88 0.47
N SER A 17 4.23 10.18 0.79
CA SER A 17 5.47 10.97 0.96
C SER A 17 6.46 10.38 1.97
N ARG A 18 5.96 9.64 2.98
CA ARG A 18 6.77 8.92 3.98
C ARG A 18 7.55 7.73 3.42
N LEU A 19 7.27 7.29 2.18
CA LEU A 19 8.06 6.27 1.48
C LEU A 19 9.17 6.89 0.60
N GLY A 20 9.32 8.21 0.62
CA GLY A 20 10.41 8.93 -0.04
C GLY A 20 10.54 8.58 -1.53
N VAL A 21 11.72 8.08 -1.90
CA VAL A 21 12.07 7.77 -3.29
C VAL A 21 11.17 6.73 -3.94
N LEU A 22 10.59 5.80 -3.16
CA LEU A 22 9.78 4.70 -3.67
C LEU A 22 8.45 5.16 -4.29
N THR A 23 7.96 6.34 -3.90
CA THR A 23 6.70 6.92 -4.38
C THR A 23 6.90 8.18 -5.23
N LYS A 24 8.13 8.56 -5.59
CA LYS A 24 8.39 9.71 -6.49
C LYS A 24 7.67 9.59 -7.84
N LYS A 25 7.62 8.36 -8.41
CA LYS A 25 7.11 8.10 -9.77
C LYS A 25 5.90 7.16 -9.81
N ILE A 26 5.42 6.70 -8.65
CA ILE A 26 4.27 5.79 -8.53
C ILE A 26 3.43 6.15 -7.31
N ALA A 27 2.12 5.90 -7.39
CA ALA A 27 1.24 6.00 -6.23
C ALA A 27 1.58 4.91 -5.18
N LYS A 28 1.34 5.19 -3.90
CA LYS A 28 1.56 4.21 -2.80
C LYS A 28 0.90 2.85 -3.06
N PRO A 29 -0.37 2.75 -3.54
CA PRO A 29 -1.00 1.46 -3.87
C PRO A 29 -0.27 0.64 -4.95
N ALA A 30 0.54 1.30 -5.79
CA ALA A 30 1.32 0.66 -6.85
C ALA A 30 2.71 0.18 -6.38
N VAL A 31 3.10 0.43 -5.13
CA VAL A 31 4.37 -0.05 -4.56
C VAL A 31 4.37 -1.58 -4.55
N PRO A 32 5.44 -2.24 -5.04
CA PRO A 32 5.54 -3.69 -4.99
C PRO A 32 5.61 -4.23 -3.56
N PHE A 33 5.10 -5.43 -3.38
CA PHE A 33 5.04 -6.13 -2.12
C PHE A 33 5.25 -7.64 -2.33
N GLY A 34 5.98 -8.29 -1.43
CA GLY A 34 6.01 -9.74 -1.34
C GLY A 34 6.41 -10.45 -2.62
N SER A 35 7.48 -9.99 -3.27
CA SER A 35 8.08 -10.48 -4.53
C SER A 35 7.25 -10.35 -5.82
N ARG A 36 5.90 -10.39 -5.73
CA ARG A 36 5.02 -10.47 -6.90
C ARG A 36 3.79 -9.57 -6.85
N TYR A 37 3.43 -9.08 -5.67
CA TYR A 37 2.21 -8.32 -5.47
C TYR A 37 2.50 -6.83 -5.56
N ARG A 38 1.44 -6.04 -5.59
CA ARG A 38 1.39 -4.64 -5.20
C ARG A 38 0.39 -4.47 -4.07
N ILE A 39 0.50 -3.38 -3.32
CA ILE A 39 -0.38 -3.16 -2.16
C ILE A 39 -1.87 -3.17 -2.59
N ILE A 40 -2.21 -2.61 -3.75
CA ILE A 40 -3.61 -2.60 -4.25
C ILE A 40 -4.19 -4.00 -4.56
N ASP A 41 -3.34 -5.02 -4.73
CA ASP A 41 -3.80 -6.38 -5.04
C ASP A 41 -4.67 -6.96 -3.92
N PHE A 42 -4.39 -6.55 -2.67
CA PHE A 42 -5.12 -7.03 -1.49
C PHE A 42 -6.56 -6.54 -1.46
N PRO A 43 -6.86 -5.23 -1.48
CA PRO A 43 -8.25 -4.76 -1.50
C PRO A 43 -9.00 -5.20 -2.77
N LEU A 44 -8.35 -5.27 -3.94
CA LEU A 44 -8.98 -5.80 -5.16
C LEU A 44 -9.37 -7.27 -5.03
N SER A 45 -8.46 -8.11 -4.52
CA SER A 45 -8.74 -9.53 -4.30
C SER A 45 -9.81 -9.75 -3.24
N ASN A 46 -9.80 -8.94 -2.17
CA ASN A 46 -10.84 -8.99 -1.14
C ASN A 46 -12.21 -8.66 -1.72
N CYS A 47 -12.34 -7.67 -2.62
CA CYS A 47 -13.60 -7.38 -3.31
C CYS A 47 -14.12 -8.60 -4.06
N VAL A 48 -13.29 -9.22 -4.90
CA VAL A 48 -13.66 -10.37 -5.73
C VAL A 48 -14.05 -11.57 -4.87
N ASN A 49 -13.23 -11.91 -3.88
CA ASN A 49 -13.50 -13.03 -2.98
C ASN A 49 -14.77 -12.79 -2.13
N SER A 50 -15.14 -11.52 -1.89
CA SER A 50 -16.38 -11.12 -1.21
C SER A 50 -17.59 -11.02 -2.14
N GLY A 51 -17.45 -11.33 -3.43
CA GLY A 51 -18.54 -11.23 -4.42
C GLY A 51 -18.89 -9.81 -4.86
N ILE A 52 -17.99 -8.83 -4.65
CA ILE A 52 -18.17 -7.46 -5.12
C ILE A 52 -17.60 -7.33 -6.52
N GLU A 53 -18.47 -7.21 -7.51
CA GLU A 53 -18.08 -7.20 -8.93
C GLU A 53 -17.84 -5.78 -9.49
N ILE A 54 -18.24 -4.73 -8.77
CA ILE A 54 -18.10 -3.33 -9.23
C ILE A 54 -17.18 -2.59 -8.28
N VAL A 55 -16.03 -2.19 -8.81
CA VAL A 55 -14.97 -1.56 -8.02
C VAL A 55 -14.51 -0.27 -8.70
N GLY A 56 -14.76 0.87 -8.09
CA GLY A 56 -14.16 2.15 -8.47
C GLY A 56 -12.80 2.33 -7.80
N VAL A 57 -11.74 2.60 -8.56
CA VAL A 57 -10.39 2.87 -8.07
C VAL A 57 -10.09 4.36 -8.26
N LEU A 58 -10.07 5.11 -7.16
CA LEU A 58 -9.92 6.55 -7.16
C LEU A 58 -8.43 6.92 -7.16
N SER A 59 -7.89 7.14 -8.35
CA SER A 59 -6.49 7.50 -8.57
C SER A 59 -6.33 9.02 -8.71
N GLN A 60 -5.29 9.59 -8.10
CA GLN A 60 -5.02 11.03 -8.18
C GLN A 60 -3.55 11.31 -8.48
N TYR A 61 -2.65 10.92 -7.57
CA TYR A 61 -1.22 11.13 -7.72
C TYR A 61 -0.56 10.06 -8.60
N GLN A 62 0.30 10.47 -9.54
CA GLN A 62 1.07 9.57 -10.44
C GLN A 62 0.24 8.37 -10.97
N PRO A 63 -0.95 8.60 -11.55
CA PRO A 63 -1.93 7.52 -11.76
C PRO A 63 -1.54 6.57 -12.88
N LEU A 64 -0.69 6.98 -13.82
CA LEU A 64 -0.36 6.19 -15.02
C LEU A 64 0.12 4.77 -14.69
N ALA A 65 1.03 4.63 -13.71
CA ALA A 65 1.58 3.33 -13.34
C ALA A 65 0.55 2.42 -12.65
N LEU A 66 -0.39 3.01 -11.89
CA LEU A 66 -1.47 2.30 -11.25
C LEU A 66 -2.55 1.91 -12.27
N ASN A 67 -2.97 2.85 -13.12
CA ASN A 67 -3.98 2.65 -14.16
C ASN A 67 -3.53 1.59 -15.17
N THR A 68 -2.26 1.62 -15.58
CA THR A 68 -1.70 0.60 -16.49
C THR A 68 -1.63 -0.78 -15.84
N TYR A 69 -1.44 -0.82 -14.52
CA TYR A 69 -1.33 -2.07 -13.78
C TYR A 69 -2.69 -2.72 -13.56
N VAL A 70 -3.67 -1.96 -13.04
CA VAL A 70 -5.06 -2.40 -12.88
C VAL A 70 -5.67 -2.72 -14.24
N GLY A 71 -5.39 -1.89 -15.25
CA GLY A 71 -5.87 -2.09 -16.62
C GLY A 71 -7.40 -2.15 -16.66
N ASN A 72 -7.92 -3.22 -17.25
CA ASN A 72 -9.35 -3.53 -17.28
C ASN A 72 -9.82 -4.42 -16.13
N GLY A 73 -8.96 -4.74 -15.15
CA GLY A 73 -9.31 -5.64 -14.03
C GLY A 73 -9.17 -7.14 -14.31
N HIS A 74 -8.71 -7.54 -15.50
CA HIS A 74 -8.64 -8.97 -15.90
C HIS A 74 -7.93 -9.90 -14.91
N PRO A 75 -6.79 -9.54 -14.28
CA PRO A 75 -6.12 -10.43 -13.31
C PRO A 75 -7.01 -10.82 -12.11
N TRP A 76 -8.06 -10.06 -11.84
CA TRP A 76 -8.99 -10.22 -10.73
C TRP A 76 -10.38 -10.72 -11.19
N ASP A 77 -10.58 -11.11 -12.45
CA ASP A 77 -11.92 -11.40 -13.04
C ASP A 77 -12.88 -10.19 -12.98
N LEU A 78 -12.32 -8.97 -12.92
CA LEU A 78 -13.05 -7.70 -12.84
C LEU A 78 -13.11 -7.00 -14.22
N ASP A 79 -13.35 -7.74 -15.30
CA ASP A 79 -13.36 -7.24 -16.68
C ASP A 79 -14.65 -7.57 -17.46
N ARG A 80 -15.77 -7.72 -16.76
CA ARG A 80 -17.07 -8.05 -17.38
C ARG A 80 -17.72 -6.80 -18.01
N ASN A 81 -18.61 -7.01 -18.98
CA ASN A 81 -19.23 -5.91 -19.74
C ASN A 81 -20.00 -4.87 -18.88
N ASN A 82 -20.59 -5.30 -17.75
CA ASN A 82 -21.38 -4.45 -16.84
C ASN A 82 -20.87 -4.49 -15.39
N ALA A 83 -19.67 -5.04 -15.16
CA ALA A 83 -19.05 -5.14 -13.85
C ALA A 83 -17.53 -5.19 -14.00
N GLY A 84 -16.79 -4.50 -13.15
CA GLY A 84 -15.35 -4.54 -13.22
C GLY A 84 -14.64 -3.48 -12.38
N ALA A 85 -13.34 -3.36 -12.64
CA ALA A 85 -12.49 -2.34 -12.04
C ALA A 85 -12.47 -1.08 -12.93
N TYR A 86 -12.99 0.02 -12.41
CA TYR A 86 -13.07 1.31 -13.10
C TYR A 86 -12.07 2.28 -12.48
N ILE A 87 -11.17 2.83 -13.30
CA ILE A 87 -10.32 3.93 -12.87
C ILE A 87 -11.13 5.22 -12.88
N LEU A 88 -11.22 5.86 -11.71
CA LEU A 88 -12.00 7.08 -11.50
C LEU A 88 -11.04 8.24 -11.17
N PRO A 89 -10.62 9.05 -12.17
CA PRO A 89 -9.77 10.22 -11.94
C PRO A 89 -10.59 11.41 -11.39
N PRO A 90 -9.94 12.46 -10.86
CA PRO A 90 -10.64 13.69 -10.51
C PRO A 90 -11.28 14.33 -11.76
N PHE A 91 -12.50 14.84 -11.60
CA PHE A 91 -13.23 15.47 -12.70
C PHE A 91 -13.02 16.99 -12.69
N GLN A 92 -12.76 17.56 -13.86
CA GLN A 92 -12.68 19.01 -14.03
C GLN A 92 -14.10 19.57 -14.24
N ARG A 93 -14.59 20.39 -13.31
CA ARG A 93 -15.86 21.12 -13.49
C ARG A 93 -15.54 22.61 -13.59
N ASN A 94 -15.91 23.23 -14.72
CA ASN A 94 -15.86 24.69 -14.94
C ASN A 94 -14.49 25.37 -14.75
N GLY A 95 -13.41 24.81 -15.30
CA GLY A 95 -12.16 25.55 -15.51
C GLY A 95 -11.17 25.61 -14.34
N SER A 96 -11.51 25.10 -13.15
CA SER A 96 -10.54 24.80 -12.08
C SER A 96 -10.12 23.33 -12.13
N SER A 97 -8.81 23.06 -12.08
CA SER A 97 -8.25 21.71 -11.95
C SER A 97 -8.31 21.30 -10.48
N ASP A 98 -9.47 20.85 -9.99
CA ASP A 98 -9.61 20.50 -8.59
C ASP A 98 -9.15 19.07 -8.32
N TRP A 99 -7.91 18.98 -7.85
CA TRP A 99 -7.43 17.83 -7.08
C TRP A 99 -8.47 17.48 -6.00
N TYR A 100 -8.64 16.19 -5.67
CA TYR A 100 -9.46 15.81 -4.51
C TYR A 100 -8.98 16.55 -3.27
N LYS A 101 -9.89 17.29 -2.64
CA LYS A 101 -9.63 18.08 -1.43
C LYS A 101 -9.35 17.18 -0.22
N GLY A 102 -9.97 16.00 -0.21
CA GLY A 102 -9.85 14.99 0.83
C GLY A 102 -10.48 13.67 0.40
N THR A 103 -10.45 12.69 1.29
CA THR A 103 -10.90 11.31 1.00
C THR A 103 -12.41 11.23 0.71
N ALA A 104 -13.23 12.04 1.38
CA ALA A 104 -14.67 12.10 1.13
C ALA A 104 -14.98 12.87 -0.18
N ASN A 105 -14.24 13.95 -0.46
CA ASN A 105 -14.38 14.68 -1.72
C ASN A 105 -14.11 13.80 -2.95
N ALA A 106 -13.18 12.84 -2.85
CA ALA A 106 -12.92 11.89 -3.93
C ALA A 106 -14.17 11.06 -4.28
N ILE A 107 -14.93 10.60 -3.27
CA ILE A 107 -16.18 9.88 -3.48
C ILE A 107 -17.27 10.84 -4.00
N TYR A 108 -17.37 12.05 -3.43
CA TYR A 108 -18.35 13.05 -3.86
C TYR A 108 -18.20 13.44 -5.34
N GLN A 109 -16.98 13.69 -5.81
CA GLN A 109 -16.72 14.04 -7.21
C GLN A 109 -17.13 12.91 -8.17
N ASN A 110 -17.03 11.65 -7.70
CA ASN A 110 -17.40 10.46 -8.46
C ASN A 110 -18.78 9.90 -8.06
N ARG A 111 -19.63 10.67 -7.39
CA ARG A 111 -20.94 10.18 -6.96
C ARG A 111 -21.83 9.82 -8.15
N ASP A 112 -21.65 10.46 -9.30
CA ASP A 112 -22.45 10.17 -10.49
C ASP A 112 -22.25 8.72 -10.95
N PHE A 113 -21.03 8.15 -10.76
CA PHE A 113 -20.77 6.73 -10.97
C PHE A 113 -21.58 5.84 -10.01
N LEU A 114 -21.70 6.24 -8.74
CA LEU A 114 -22.52 5.53 -7.75
C LEU A 114 -24.01 5.69 -8.05
N ASP A 115 -24.47 6.88 -8.42
CA ASP A 115 -25.85 7.17 -8.82
C ASP A 115 -26.28 6.33 -10.04
N ASP A 116 -25.38 6.12 -11.01
CA ASP A 116 -25.62 5.31 -12.22
C ASP A 116 -25.85 3.82 -11.94
N TYR A 117 -25.21 3.29 -10.89
CA TYR A 117 -25.41 1.91 -10.41
C TYR A 117 -26.50 1.79 -9.35
N ASN A 118 -26.84 2.90 -8.69
CA ASN A 118 -27.83 3.03 -7.62
C ASN A 118 -27.73 1.90 -6.57
N PRO A 119 -26.57 1.75 -5.89
CA PRO A 119 -26.36 0.69 -4.94
C PRO A 119 -27.15 0.89 -3.65
N LYS A 120 -27.41 -0.21 -2.93
CA LYS A 120 -27.92 -0.12 -1.55
C LYS A 120 -26.80 0.21 -0.59
N TYR A 121 -25.63 -0.39 -0.80
CA TYR A 121 -24.48 -0.27 0.08
C TYR A 121 -23.23 0.12 -0.70
N VAL A 122 -22.41 0.96 -0.09
CA VAL A 122 -21.11 1.36 -0.64
C VAL A 122 -20.02 0.94 0.32
N VAL A 123 -19.03 0.22 -0.18
CA VAL A 123 -17.83 -0.18 0.57
C VAL A 123 -16.70 0.77 0.24
N ILE A 124 -16.21 1.52 1.21
CA ILE A 124 -15.05 2.41 1.05
C ILE A 124 -13.83 1.68 1.58
N LEU A 125 -12.77 1.61 0.78
CA LEU A 125 -11.55 0.87 1.08
C LEU A 125 -10.32 1.75 0.94
N SER A 126 -9.35 1.59 1.84
CA SER A 126 -8.01 2.12 1.62
C SER A 126 -7.22 1.23 0.66
N GLY A 127 -6.60 1.84 -0.36
CA GLY A 127 -5.79 1.13 -1.36
C GLY A 127 -4.36 0.81 -0.91
N ASP A 128 -3.99 1.14 0.32
CA ASP A 128 -2.61 1.17 0.79
C ASP A 128 -2.34 0.35 2.07
N HIS A 129 -3.28 -0.51 2.46
CA HIS A 129 -3.15 -1.45 3.57
C HIS A 129 -3.02 -2.89 3.05
N ILE A 130 -2.37 -3.74 3.84
CA ILE A 130 -2.20 -5.17 3.52
C ILE A 130 -2.99 -6.01 4.53
N TYR A 131 -4.01 -6.71 4.04
CA TYR A 131 -4.90 -7.54 4.84
C TYR A 131 -5.76 -8.46 3.96
N LYS A 132 -6.33 -9.50 4.57
CA LYS A 132 -7.35 -10.37 3.97
C LYS A 132 -8.64 -10.29 4.78
N MET A 133 -9.70 -9.74 4.18
CA MET A 133 -10.98 -9.54 4.86
C MET A 133 -12.14 -9.87 3.92
N ASP A 134 -13.09 -10.65 4.43
CA ASP A 134 -14.37 -10.91 3.78
C ASP A 134 -15.36 -9.78 4.07
N TYR A 135 -15.58 -8.93 3.07
CA TYR A 135 -16.52 -7.81 3.18
C TYR A 135 -17.98 -8.28 3.19
N SER A 136 -18.28 -9.50 2.73
CA SER A 136 -19.65 -10.03 2.78
C SER A 136 -20.08 -10.31 4.22
N ALA A 137 -19.16 -10.75 5.08
CA ALA A 137 -19.39 -10.92 6.51
C ALA A 137 -19.63 -9.58 7.21
N MET A 138 -18.83 -8.56 6.89
CA MET A 138 -19.01 -7.20 7.41
C MET A 138 -20.33 -6.59 6.94
N LEU A 139 -20.70 -6.80 5.67
CA LEU A 139 -21.97 -6.35 5.11
C LEU A 139 -23.16 -7.03 5.79
N LYS A 140 -23.07 -8.34 6.07
CA LYS A 140 -24.11 -9.05 6.80
C LYS A 140 -24.32 -8.45 8.19
N ALA A 141 -23.24 -8.17 8.92
CA ALA A 141 -23.32 -7.51 10.23
C ALA A 141 -23.93 -6.09 10.14
N HIS A 142 -23.57 -5.33 9.11
CA HIS A 142 -24.15 -4.01 8.82
C HIS A 142 -25.68 -4.09 8.64
N ILE A 143 -26.15 -5.07 7.86
CA ILE A 143 -27.58 -5.30 7.60
C ILE A 143 -28.31 -5.75 8.88
N GLU A 144 -27.77 -6.72 9.61
CA GLU A 144 -28.39 -7.27 10.83
C GLU A 144 -28.57 -6.22 11.93
N LYS A 145 -27.63 -5.27 12.03
CA LYS A 145 -27.72 -4.14 12.97
C LYS A 145 -28.62 -3.01 12.48
N GLY A 146 -29.03 -3.03 11.21
CA GLY A 146 -29.71 -1.89 10.56
C GLY A 146 -28.87 -0.62 10.66
N ALA A 147 -27.57 -0.76 10.44
CA ALA A 147 -26.59 0.31 10.58
C ALA A 147 -26.68 1.30 9.40
N ASP A 148 -26.47 2.58 9.68
CA ASP A 148 -26.29 3.60 8.64
C ASP A 148 -24.84 3.55 8.11
N ALA A 149 -23.88 3.30 9.01
CA ALA A 149 -22.50 2.99 8.65
C ALA A 149 -21.86 1.96 9.59
N THR A 150 -20.94 1.18 9.06
CA THR A 150 -20.13 0.22 9.80
C THR A 150 -18.66 0.43 9.51
N ILE A 151 -17.83 0.51 10.54
CA ILE A 151 -16.40 0.80 10.43
C ILE A 151 -15.61 -0.42 10.90
N ALA A 152 -14.72 -0.94 10.06
CA ALA A 152 -13.84 -2.02 10.49
C ALA A 152 -12.75 -1.48 11.42
N VAL A 153 -12.58 -2.12 12.56
CA VAL A 153 -11.61 -1.74 13.59
C VAL A 153 -10.65 -2.88 13.89
N TYR A 154 -9.42 -2.51 14.22
CA TYR A 154 -8.36 -3.42 14.64
C TYR A 154 -7.78 -2.95 15.97
N GLU A 155 -7.55 -3.90 16.88
CA GLU A 155 -6.93 -3.60 18.17
C GLU A 155 -5.41 -3.47 17.99
N VAL A 156 -4.89 -2.26 18.15
CA VAL A 156 -3.45 -1.97 18.01
C VAL A 156 -2.76 -1.85 19.37
N PRO A 157 -1.43 -1.98 19.43
CA PRO A 157 -0.67 -1.58 20.61
C PRO A 157 -0.93 -0.10 20.96
N TRP A 158 -0.97 0.22 22.26
CA TRP A 158 -1.29 1.57 22.74
C TRP A 158 -0.31 2.63 22.24
N GLU A 159 0.96 2.26 22.05
CA GLU A 159 2.01 3.09 21.48
C GLU A 159 1.78 3.46 20.01
N GLU A 160 1.00 2.66 19.27
CA GLU A 160 0.68 2.91 17.87
C GLU A 160 -0.66 3.65 17.69
N ALA A 161 -1.57 3.54 18.66
CA ALA A 161 -2.91 4.13 18.63
C ALA A 161 -2.95 5.62 18.21
N PRO A 162 -2.03 6.51 18.65
CA PRO A 162 -2.04 7.93 18.24
C PRO A 162 -1.89 8.17 16.73
N ARG A 163 -1.46 7.16 15.96
CA ARG A 163 -1.26 7.25 14.51
C ARG A 163 -2.55 7.05 13.71
N PHE A 164 -3.61 6.55 14.34
CA PHE A 164 -4.85 6.13 13.69
C PHE A 164 -6.07 6.93 14.16
N GLY A 165 -7.18 6.79 13.44
CA GLY A 165 -8.49 7.21 13.95
C GLY A 165 -8.98 6.21 14.98
N ILE A 166 -9.23 6.66 16.21
CA ILE A 166 -9.58 5.81 17.34
C ILE A 166 -11.08 5.87 17.62
N LEU A 167 -11.67 4.71 17.85
CA LEU A 167 -13.09 4.55 18.17
C LEU A 167 -13.30 4.16 19.63
N ASN A 168 -14.31 4.75 20.24
CA ASN A 168 -14.91 4.28 21.48
C ASN A 168 -16.27 3.68 21.18
N THR A 169 -16.53 2.49 21.73
CA THR A 169 -17.75 1.72 21.46
C THR A 169 -18.45 1.33 22.76
N LYS A 170 -19.77 1.20 22.69
CA LYS A 170 -20.59 0.52 23.70
C LYS A 170 -20.34 -0.99 23.67
N GLU A 171 -20.94 -1.70 24.63
CA GLU A 171 -20.90 -3.16 24.71
C GLU A 171 -21.46 -3.86 23.46
N ASP A 172 -22.39 -3.24 22.74
CA ASP A 172 -23.01 -3.79 21.51
C ASP A 172 -22.31 -3.38 20.20
N ASP A 173 -21.09 -2.83 20.32
CA ASP A 173 -20.27 -2.25 19.25
C ASP A 173 -20.84 -0.98 18.61
N ALA A 174 -21.88 -0.36 19.18
CA ALA A 174 -22.32 0.96 18.74
C ALA A 174 -21.22 2.00 19.03
N ILE A 175 -20.88 2.82 18.04
CA ILE A 175 -19.82 3.83 18.14
C ILE A 175 -20.35 5.04 18.90
N GLU A 176 -19.64 5.45 19.96
CA GLU A 176 -19.96 6.65 20.75
C GLU A 176 -19.12 7.85 20.35
N GLU A 177 -17.84 7.61 20.09
CA GLU A 177 -16.86 8.66 19.81
C GLU A 177 -15.90 8.16 18.73
N PHE A 178 -15.57 9.03 17.79
CA PHE A 178 -14.49 8.84 16.81
C PHE A 178 -13.55 10.03 16.90
N VAL A 179 -12.26 9.77 17.11
CA VAL A 179 -11.23 10.83 17.19
C VAL A 179 -10.10 10.50 16.23
N GLU A 180 -9.85 11.36 15.26
CA GLU A 180 -8.76 11.21 14.30
C GLU A 180 -7.41 11.56 14.97
N LYS A 181 -6.49 10.59 15.09
CA LYS A 181 -5.10 10.77 15.56
C LYS A 181 -4.99 11.51 16.90
N PRO A 182 -5.63 11.00 17.97
CA PRO A 182 -5.56 11.63 19.28
C PRO A 182 -4.14 11.55 19.85
N ALA A 183 -3.66 12.64 20.45
CA ALA A 183 -2.39 12.62 21.18
C ALA A 183 -2.44 11.66 22.39
N GLU A 184 -3.59 11.60 23.06
CA GLU A 184 -3.87 10.69 24.17
C GLU A 184 -5.10 9.84 23.83
N PRO A 185 -4.90 8.63 23.26
CA PRO A 185 -6.00 7.74 22.89
C PRO A 185 -6.72 7.22 24.14
N LYS A 186 -8.06 7.20 24.12
CA LYS A 186 -8.89 6.59 25.19
C LYS A 186 -9.20 5.11 24.95
N SER A 187 -8.90 4.63 23.76
CA SER A 187 -9.13 3.28 23.25
C SER A 187 -8.00 2.94 22.28
N ASN A 188 -7.76 1.66 22.05
CA ASN A 188 -6.83 1.16 21.07
C ASN A 188 -7.53 0.49 19.87
N LEU A 189 -8.84 0.69 19.71
CA LEU A 189 -9.59 0.30 18.52
C LEU A 189 -9.34 1.29 17.39
N ALA A 190 -8.38 0.96 16.54
CA ALA A 190 -8.01 1.76 15.38
C ALA A 190 -8.91 1.47 14.19
N SER A 191 -9.40 2.52 13.53
CA SER A 191 -10.07 2.45 12.23
C SER A 191 -9.09 1.93 11.18
N MET A 192 -9.51 0.90 10.46
CA MET A 192 -8.73 0.34 9.36
C MET A 192 -8.88 1.13 8.04
N GLY A 193 -9.69 2.19 8.01
CA GLY A 193 -10.06 2.88 6.77
C GLY A 193 -10.93 2.02 5.84
N VAL A 194 -11.69 1.09 6.42
CA VAL A 194 -12.64 0.21 5.73
C VAL A 194 -14.03 0.51 6.28
N TYR A 195 -14.92 0.99 5.42
CA TYR A 195 -16.24 1.46 5.80
C TYR A 195 -17.31 0.81 4.92
N ILE A 196 -18.45 0.47 5.49
CA ILE A 196 -19.68 0.16 4.74
C ILE A 196 -20.72 1.20 5.11
N PHE A 197 -21.30 1.85 4.10
CA PHE A 197 -22.39 2.81 4.28
C PHE A 197 -23.64 2.35 3.55
N THR A 198 -24.81 2.66 4.11
CA THR A 198 -26.04 2.74 3.32
C THR A 198 -25.94 3.93 2.37
N TRP A 199 -26.20 3.71 1.07
CA TRP A 199 -25.89 4.69 0.02
C TRP A 199 -26.60 6.03 0.22
N ASP A 200 -27.90 6.02 0.48
CA ASP A 200 -28.68 7.26 0.67
C ASP A 200 -28.11 8.12 1.80
N VAL A 201 -27.67 7.49 2.89
CA VAL A 201 -27.07 8.19 4.03
C VAL A 201 -25.71 8.79 3.68
N LEU A 202 -24.86 8.02 3.01
CA LEU A 202 -23.56 8.51 2.56
C LEU A 202 -23.71 9.64 1.55
N ARG A 203 -24.62 9.50 0.60
CA ARG A 203 -24.89 10.49 -0.44
C ARG A 203 -25.29 11.84 0.15
N ASP A 204 -26.23 11.84 1.10
CA ASP A 204 -26.66 13.06 1.78
C ASP A 204 -25.51 13.69 2.59
N ALA A 205 -24.72 12.87 3.30
CA ALA A 205 -23.56 13.35 4.05
C ALA A 205 -22.48 13.96 3.15
N LEU A 206 -22.19 13.35 1.99
CA LEU A 206 -21.22 13.87 1.02
C LEU A 206 -21.66 15.22 0.42
N ILE A 207 -22.96 15.39 0.15
CA ILE A 207 -23.51 16.66 -0.36
C ILE A 207 -23.43 17.75 0.71
N ALA A 208 -23.79 17.43 1.95
CA ALA A 208 -23.70 18.37 3.06
C ALA A 208 -22.25 18.77 3.35
N ASP A 209 -21.33 17.81 3.34
CA ASP A 209 -19.90 18.01 3.58
C ASP A 209 -19.23 18.87 2.50
N GLU A 210 -19.58 18.70 1.22
CA GLU A 210 -19.07 19.55 0.16
C GLU A 210 -19.59 21.00 0.26
N ALA A 211 -20.83 21.18 0.74
CA ALA A 211 -21.43 22.49 0.89
C ALA A 211 -20.84 23.29 2.07
N ASP A 212 -20.11 22.65 2.96
CA ASP A 212 -19.44 23.26 4.12
C ASP A 212 -18.03 23.76 3.75
N PRO A 213 -17.79 25.09 3.72
CA PRO A 213 -16.48 25.66 3.40
C PRO A 213 -15.39 25.36 4.44
N ASP A 214 -15.78 25.01 5.68
CA ASP A 214 -14.85 24.73 6.77
C ASP A 214 -14.48 23.23 6.85
N SER A 215 -15.09 22.39 6.01
CA SER A 215 -14.79 20.97 5.95
C SER A 215 -13.42 20.68 5.34
N ASN A 216 -12.74 19.65 5.86
CA ASN A 216 -11.54 19.10 5.23
C ASN A 216 -11.88 18.04 4.17
N ASN A 217 -13.18 17.80 3.95
CA ASN A 217 -13.74 16.77 3.09
C ASN A 217 -13.09 15.38 3.28
N ASP A 218 -12.96 14.97 4.53
CA ASP A 218 -12.32 13.71 4.93
C ASP A 218 -13.29 12.79 5.71
N PHE A 219 -13.17 11.48 5.50
CA PHE A 219 -14.04 10.51 6.17
C PHE A 219 -13.89 10.54 7.70
N GLY A 220 -12.66 10.53 8.21
CA GLY A 220 -12.39 10.48 9.64
C GLY A 220 -12.66 11.81 10.32
N LYS A 221 -12.31 12.92 9.67
CA LYS A 221 -12.47 14.26 10.28
C LYS A 221 -13.86 14.84 10.14
N ASN A 222 -14.61 14.49 9.10
CA ASN A 222 -15.87 15.15 8.77
C ASN A 222 -17.05 14.18 8.67
N ILE A 223 -17.00 13.19 7.76
CA ILE A 223 -18.17 12.32 7.49
C ILE A 223 -18.59 11.50 8.72
N VAL A 224 -17.65 10.79 9.35
CA VAL A 224 -17.96 9.96 10.53
C VAL A 224 -18.48 10.80 11.69
N PRO A 225 -17.81 11.89 12.11
CA PRO A 225 -18.34 12.79 13.14
C PRO A 225 -19.70 13.41 12.78
N MET A 226 -19.92 13.80 11.52
CA MET A 226 -21.19 14.37 11.05
C MET A 226 -22.34 13.38 11.23
N LEU A 227 -22.14 12.12 10.84
CA LEU A 227 -23.16 11.09 10.98
C LEU A 227 -23.44 10.76 12.46
N LEU A 228 -22.40 10.67 13.30
CA LEU A 228 -22.57 10.47 14.75
C LEU A 228 -23.39 11.61 15.39
N ASN A 229 -23.00 12.85 15.12
CA ASN A 229 -23.71 14.04 15.63
C ASN A 229 -25.13 14.17 15.09
N GLY A 230 -25.38 13.66 13.88
CA GLY A 230 -26.70 13.56 13.27
C GLY A 230 -27.57 12.42 13.82
N GLY A 231 -27.10 11.66 14.81
CA GLY A 231 -27.84 10.57 15.45
C GLY A 231 -27.97 9.33 14.57
N LYS A 232 -27.10 9.17 13.56
CA LYS A 232 -27.06 7.97 12.70
C LYS A 232 -26.47 6.79 13.46
N LYS A 233 -26.90 5.59 13.07
CA LYS A 233 -26.50 4.32 13.69
C LYS A 233 -25.16 3.85 13.15
N LEU A 234 -24.09 4.12 13.89
CA LEU A 234 -22.75 3.71 13.54
C LEU A 234 -22.30 2.55 14.42
N TYR A 235 -21.75 1.51 13.79
CA TYR A 235 -21.25 0.31 14.48
C TYR A 235 -19.81 -0.02 14.10
N ALA A 236 -19.04 -0.48 15.07
CA ALA A 236 -17.73 -1.06 14.81
C ALA A 236 -17.87 -2.53 14.37
N TYR A 237 -17.01 -2.96 13.45
CA TYR A 237 -16.83 -4.35 13.08
C TYR A 237 -15.40 -4.76 13.44
N ARG A 238 -15.25 -5.59 14.47
CA ARG A 238 -13.94 -6.01 14.96
C ARG A 238 -13.31 -7.00 13.99
N PHE A 239 -12.27 -6.57 13.29
CA PHE A 239 -11.50 -7.43 12.42
C PHE A 239 -10.51 -8.26 13.24
N SER A 240 -10.37 -9.53 12.86
CA SER A 240 -9.34 -10.42 13.40
C SER A 240 -8.59 -11.05 12.23
N GLY A 241 -7.26 -11.02 12.30
CA GLY A 241 -6.39 -11.48 11.23
C GLY A 241 -5.22 -10.52 11.00
N TYR A 242 -4.43 -10.80 9.97
CA TYR A 242 -3.28 -9.98 9.62
C TYR A 242 -3.70 -8.64 9.01
N TRP A 243 -3.23 -7.54 9.58
CA TRP A 243 -3.40 -6.19 9.05
C TRP A 243 -2.14 -5.35 9.27
N LYS A 244 -1.72 -4.64 8.23
CA LYS A 244 -0.58 -3.69 8.28
C LYS A 244 -0.88 -2.41 7.51
N ASP A 245 -0.66 -1.26 8.15
CA ASP A 245 -0.49 0.04 7.49
C ASP A 245 0.96 0.20 7.03
N VAL A 246 1.16 0.14 5.71
CA VAL A 246 2.48 0.29 5.09
C VAL A 246 2.83 1.78 4.91
N GLY A 247 2.82 2.53 6.02
CA GLY A 247 2.96 3.97 6.04
C GLY A 247 4.38 4.53 5.99
N THR A 248 5.41 3.75 6.35
CA THR A 248 6.82 4.18 6.48
C THR A 248 7.78 3.19 5.81
N ILE A 249 9.05 3.57 5.62
CA ILE A 249 10.08 2.67 5.09
C ILE A 249 10.24 1.43 5.97
N SER A 250 10.29 1.60 7.29
CA SER A 250 10.42 0.49 8.24
C SER A 250 9.22 -0.43 8.18
N SER A 251 7.99 0.11 8.20
CA SER A 251 6.81 -0.75 8.12
C SER A 251 6.69 -1.47 6.77
N LEU A 252 7.15 -0.85 5.65
CA LEU A 252 7.24 -1.53 4.36
C LEU A 252 8.26 -2.67 4.38
N TRP A 253 9.45 -2.45 4.94
CA TRP A 253 10.47 -3.48 5.07
C TRP A 253 9.99 -4.64 5.95
N GLU A 254 9.52 -4.33 7.17
CA GLU A 254 8.99 -5.31 8.13
C GLU A 254 7.86 -6.13 7.53
N THR A 255 6.89 -5.48 6.86
CA THR A 255 5.75 -6.19 6.27
C THR A 255 6.20 -7.11 5.12
N ASN A 256 7.29 -6.80 4.41
CA ASN A 256 7.86 -7.76 3.44
C ASN A 256 8.55 -8.92 4.15
N MET A 257 9.28 -8.66 5.23
CA MET A 257 9.94 -9.71 6.02
C MET A 257 8.94 -10.62 6.75
N ASP A 258 7.77 -10.13 7.14
CA ASP A 258 6.69 -10.94 7.71
C ASP A 258 6.29 -12.13 6.79
N ILE A 259 6.53 -12.06 5.49
CA ILE A 259 6.29 -13.19 4.57
C ILE A 259 7.25 -14.37 4.85
N LEU A 260 8.45 -14.07 5.35
CA LEU A 260 9.48 -15.02 5.74
C LEU A 260 9.32 -15.39 7.21
N ASP A 261 9.09 -14.40 8.08
CA ASP A 261 9.11 -14.54 9.53
C ASP A 261 7.78 -15.04 10.11
N LYS A 262 6.66 -14.67 9.47
CA LYS A 262 5.29 -14.96 9.90
C LYS A 262 4.41 -15.44 8.73
N PRO A 263 4.85 -16.45 7.96
CA PRO A 263 4.13 -16.90 6.76
C PRO A 263 2.72 -17.37 7.06
N GLU A 264 2.46 -17.89 8.28
CA GLU A 264 1.14 -18.37 8.71
C GLU A 264 0.16 -17.25 9.06
N GLU A 265 0.63 -16.06 9.45
CA GLU A 265 -0.26 -14.93 9.77
C GLU A 265 -0.84 -14.32 8.50
N ILE A 266 0.03 -13.95 7.54
CA ILE A 266 -0.41 -13.41 6.25
C ILE A 266 -0.92 -14.52 5.32
N ASN A 267 -0.44 -15.75 5.44
CA ASN A 267 -0.86 -16.96 4.71
C ASN A 267 -1.17 -16.74 3.21
N LEU A 268 -0.17 -16.32 2.43
CA LEU A 268 -0.33 -16.04 0.99
C LEU A 268 -0.56 -17.30 0.14
N VAL A 269 -0.45 -18.49 0.73
CA VAL A 269 -0.68 -19.79 0.07
C VAL A 269 -2.10 -20.32 0.25
N ASP A 270 -2.93 -19.64 1.03
CA ASP A 270 -4.34 -19.98 1.24
C ASP A 270 -5.11 -19.99 -0.10
N ARG A 271 -5.60 -21.18 -0.48
CA ARG A 271 -6.37 -21.37 -1.71
C ARG A 271 -7.84 -20.99 -1.58
N SER A 272 -8.35 -20.89 -0.35
CA SER A 272 -9.72 -20.46 -0.07
C SER A 272 -9.86 -18.94 -0.18
N TRP A 273 -8.79 -18.19 0.11
CA TRP A 273 -8.74 -16.74 -0.02
C TRP A 273 -7.50 -16.28 -0.79
N LYS A 274 -7.51 -16.49 -2.10
CA LYS A 274 -6.38 -16.16 -2.97
C LYS A 274 -6.22 -14.65 -3.12
N ILE A 275 -4.98 -14.17 -3.04
CA ILE A 275 -4.62 -12.84 -3.54
C ILE A 275 -4.24 -12.95 -5.01
N PHE A 276 -5.06 -12.35 -5.85
CA PHE A 276 -4.83 -12.22 -7.27
C PHE A 276 -3.90 -11.04 -7.56
N SER A 277 -3.04 -11.19 -8.56
CA SER A 277 -2.15 -10.13 -9.01
C SER A 277 -1.82 -10.31 -10.50
N ARG A 278 -1.27 -9.25 -11.10
CA ARG A 278 -0.73 -9.35 -12.45
C ARG A 278 0.63 -10.05 -12.38
N ASN A 279 0.69 -11.31 -12.80
CA ASN A 279 1.93 -12.06 -12.86
C ASN A 279 2.60 -11.92 -14.24
N PRO A 280 3.78 -11.26 -14.36
CA PRO A 280 4.50 -11.21 -15.63
C PRO A 280 5.07 -12.58 -15.99
N VAL A 281 4.87 -13.02 -17.24
CA VAL A 281 5.51 -14.25 -17.74
C VAL A 281 7.01 -14.01 -17.87
N LYS A 282 7.80 -14.70 -17.05
CA LYS A 282 9.26 -14.67 -17.04
C LYS A 282 9.81 -16.11 -17.06
N PRO A 283 11.07 -16.32 -17.49
CA PRO A 283 11.71 -17.63 -17.36
C PRO A 283 11.72 -18.12 -15.91
N SER A 284 11.86 -19.42 -15.68
CA SER A 284 12.06 -19.95 -14.33
C SER A 284 13.24 -19.26 -13.63
N HIS A 285 13.15 -19.11 -12.31
CA HIS A 285 14.32 -18.69 -11.54
C HIS A 285 15.45 -19.73 -11.68
N PHE A 286 16.68 -19.25 -11.58
CA PHE A 286 17.89 -20.06 -11.73
C PHE A 286 18.84 -19.80 -10.56
N ILE A 287 19.23 -20.88 -9.87
CA ILE A 287 20.24 -20.86 -8.82
C ILE A 287 21.48 -21.56 -9.38
N GLY A 288 22.54 -20.79 -9.59
CA GLY A 288 23.79 -21.24 -10.19
C GLY A 288 24.69 -22.00 -9.23
N GLN A 289 25.69 -22.70 -9.78
CA GLN A 289 26.67 -23.43 -9.00
C GLN A 289 27.42 -22.52 -8.01
N GLY A 290 27.40 -22.90 -6.73
CA GLY A 290 28.07 -22.19 -5.64
C GLY A 290 27.21 -21.11 -4.98
N ALA A 291 26.00 -20.83 -5.48
CA ALA A 291 25.07 -19.92 -4.83
C ALA A 291 24.45 -20.53 -3.57
N ARG A 292 24.16 -19.70 -2.57
CA ARG A 292 23.42 -20.08 -1.35
C ARG A 292 22.18 -19.21 -1.23
N VAL A 293 21.04 -19.84 -1.03
CA VAL A 293 19.77 -19.15 -0.73
C VAL A 293 19.22 -19.74 0.56
N LYS A 294 19.01 -18.91 1.57
CA LYS A 294 18.53 -19.30 2.90
C LYS A 294 17.41 -18.37 3.35
N ASP A 295 16.33 -18.95 3.87
CA ASP A 295 15.19 -18.21 4.44
C ASP A 295 14.71 -17.05 3.56
N SER A 296 14.61 -17.26 2.25
CA SER A 296 14.38 -16.19 1.28
C SER A 296 13.27 -16.55 0.29
N ALA A 297 12.53 -15.54 -0.18
CA ALA A 297 11.48 -15.67 -1.18
C ALA A 297 11.94 -15.05 -2.50
N LEU A 298 11.80 -15.78 -3.61
CA LEU A 298 12.13 -15.31 -4.95
C LEU A 298 11.14 -15.80 -5.99
N THR A 299 11.02 -15.06 -7.08
CA THR A 299 10.08 -15.36 -8.16
C THR A 299 10.78 -15.45 -9.52
N ASP A 300 10.01 -15.59 -10.59
CA ASP A 300 10.48 -15.87 -11.94
C ASP A 300 11.49 -14.84 -12.48
N GLY A 301 12.42 -15.31 -13.30
CA GLY A 301 13.48 -14.52 -13.92
C GLY A 301 14.69 -14.26 -13.02
N CYS A 302 14.64 -14.60 -11.74
CA CYS A 302 15.77 -14.44 -10.83
C CYS A 302 16.97 -15.30 -11.26
N ARG A 303 18.19 -14.75 -11.18
CA ARG A 303 19.45 -15.45 -11.47
C ARG A 303 20.43 -15.24 -10.31
N ILE A 304 20.64 -16.27 -9.50
CA ILE A 304 21.41 -16.18 -8.27
C ILE A 304 22.72 -16.96 -8.41
N TYR A 305 23.83 -16.27 -8.23
CA TYR A 305 25.20 -16.82 -8.26
C TYR A 305 25.98 -16.53 -6.97
N GLY A 306 25.46 -15.65 -6.10
CA GLY A 306 26.03 -15.29 -4.80
C GLY A 306 25.23 -15.84 -3.62
N ASP A 307 25.34 -15.16 -2.48
CA ASP A 307 24.71 -15.51 -1.21
C ASP A 307 23.50 -14.62 -0.94
N VAL A 308 22.34 -15.23 -0.71
CA VAL A 308 21.09 -14.57 -0.35
C VAL A 308 20.55 -15.18 0.94
N GLU A 309 20.33 -14.36 1.95
CA GLU A 309 19.79 -14.75 3.25
C GLU A 309 18.67 -13.81 3.67
N HIS A 310 17.58 -14.34 4.24
CA HIS A 310 16.47 -13.54 4.79
C HIS A 310 16.03 -12.39 3.87
N SER A 311 15.74 -12.68 2.60
CA SER A 311 15.50 -11.63 1.60
C SER A 311 14.33 -11.95 0.68
N VAL A 312 13.65 -10.88 0.23
CA VAL A 312 12.53 -10.94 -0.71
C VAL A 312 12.96 -10.36 -2.04
N LEU A 313 13.07 -11.23 -3.05
CA LEU A 313 13.54 -10.90 -4.40
C LEU A 313 12.37 -10.94 -5.38
N SER A 314 12.11 -9.80 -6.02
CA SER A 314 11.11 -9.69 -7.07
C SER A 314 11.62 -10.25 -8.40
N ASN A 315 10.76 -10.26 -9.42
CA ASN A 315 11.11 -10.90 -10.69
C ASN A 315 12.35 -10.28 -11.37
N SER A 316 13.08 -11.12 -12.10
CA SER A 316 14.26 -10.72 -12.90
C SER A 316 15.43 -10.14 -12.10
N VAL A 317 15.52 -10.37 -10.78
CA VAL A 317 16.67 -9.94 -9.95
C VAL A 317 17.91 -10.79 -10.25
N VAL A 318 19.07 -10.17 -10.26
CA VAL A 318 20.37 -10.84 -10.49
C VAL A 318 21.28 -10.60 -9.29
N VAL A 319 21.82 -11.68 -8.73
CA VAL A 319 22.85 -11.61 -7.67
C VAL A 319 24.08 -12.32 -8.21
N GLU A 320 25.15 -11.58 -8.46
CA GLU A 320 26.38 -12.10 -9.06
C GLU A 320 27.26 -12.85 -8.04
N ARG A 321 28.31 -13.51 -8.52
CA ARG A 321 29.20 -14.33 -7.67
C ARG A 321 29.87 -13.49 -6.59
N GLY A 322 29.98 -14.04 -5.39
CA GLY A 322 30.60 -13.36 -4.25
C GLY A 322 29.79 -12.19 -3.68
N ALA A 323 28.65 -11.82 -4.29
CA ALA A 323 27.74 -10.86 -3.70
C ALA A 323 27.00 -11.46 -2.51
N VAL A 324 26.72 -10.63 -1.50
CA VAL A 324 25.98 -10.98 -0.29
C VAL A 324 24.76 -10.05 -0.18
N VAL A 325 23.58 -10.65 -0.12
CA VAL A 325 22.31 -9.96 0.05
C VAL A 325 21.65 -10.52 1.31
N LYS A 326 21.45 -9.67 2.33
CA LYS A 326 20.88 -10.09 3.60
C LYS A 326 19.80 -9.11 4.08
N ASP A 327 18.70 -9.61 4.61
CA ASP A 327 17.63 -8.77 5.18
C ASP A 327 17.09 -7.76 4.14
N CYS A 328 17.05 -8.11 2.85
CA CYS A 328 16.82 -7.17 1.75
C CYS A 328 15.48 -7.35 1.03
N VAL A 329 14.93 -6.26 0.53
CA VAL A 329 13.83 -6.25 -0.44
C VAL A 329 14.35 -5.72 -1.78
N LEU A 330 14.48 -6.62 -2.76
CA LEU A 330 14.95 -6.26 -4.10
C LEU A 330 13.77 -6.21 -5.09
N LEU A 331 13.51 -5.03 -5.63
CA LEU A 331 12.41 -4.80 -6.57
C LEU A 331 12.79 -5.27 -8.00
N PRO A 332 11.82 -5.37 -8.93
CA PRO A 332 12.04 -6.05 -10.20
C PRO A 332 13.23 -5.51 -11.00
N GLY A 333 14.03 -6.43 -11.54
CA GLY A 333 15.18 -6.11 -12.40
C GLY A 333 16.42 -5.58 -11.69
N VAL A 334 16.46 -5.55 -10.36
CA VAL A 334 17.67 -5.16 -9.61
C VAL A 334 18.83 -6.09 -9.90
N VAL A 335 20.04 -5.52 -9.99
CA VAL A 335 21.29 -6.26 -10.19
C VAL A 335 22.25 -5.94 -9.05
N VAL A 336 22.68 -6.97 -8.30
CA VAL A 336 23.72 -6.86 -7.29
C VAL A 336 24.98 -7.49 -7.86
N LYS A 337 26.00 -6.66 -8.13
CA LYS A 337 27.22 -7.09 -8.80
C LYS A 337 28.20 -7.81 -7.90
N GLU A 338 29.16 -8.46 -8.54
CA GLU A 338 30.25 -9.23 -7.94
C GLU A 338 30.85 -8.55 -6.71
N GLY A 339 30.98 -9.31 -5.61
CA GLY A 339 31.62 -8.86 -4.37
C GLY A 339 30.83 -7.84 -3.53
N ALA A 340 29.69 -7.33 -4.02
CA ALA A 340 28.89 -6.37 -3.26
C ALA A 340 28.24 -7.00 -2.02
N HIS A 341 28.17 -6.28 -0.91
CA HIS A 341 27.51 -6.70 0.33
C HIS A 341 26.47 -5.66 0.74
N ILE A 342 25.20 -6.05 0.65
CA ILE A 342 24.08 -5.23 1.08
C ILE A 342 23.30 -5.93 2.20
N GLU A 343 23.00 -5.19 3.28
CA GLU A 343 22.21 -5.67 4.42
C GLU A 343 21.08 -4.67 4.73
N ARG A 344 19.86 -5.13 5.05
CA ARG A 344 18.73 -4.25 5.43
C ARG A 344 18.48 -3.14 4.38
N CYS A 345 18.40 -3.52 3.11
CA CYS A 345 18.20 -2.57 2.00
C CYS A 345 16.87 -2.80 1.27
N ILE A 346 16.19 -1.72 0.88
CA ILE A 346 15.14 -1.71 -0.15
C ILE A 346 15.74 -1.10 -1.44
N VAL A 347 15.85 -1.91 -2.50
CA VAL A 347 16.43 -1.46 -3.78
C VAL A 347 15.33 -1.40 -4.83
N ASP A 348 15.03 -0.21 -5.36
CA ASP A 348 13.93 0.03 -6.30
C ASP A 348 14.26 -0.43 -7.75
N PHE A 349 13.23 -0.47 -8.60
CA PHE A 349 13.22 -1.05 -9.94
C PHE A 349 14.49 -0.81 -10.75
N GLY A 350 15.04 -1.89 -11.31
CA GLY A 350 16.14 -1.85 -12.28
C GLY A 350 17.48 -1.37 -11.72
N THR A 351 17.59 -0.96 -10.46
CA THR A 351 18.83 -0.40 -9.90
C THR A 351 19.96 -1.42 -9.86
N ILE A 352 21.16 -0.96 -10.20
CA ILE A 352 22.40 -1.74 -10.25
C ILE A 352 23.29 -1.31 -9.08
N ILE A 353 23.54 -2.23 -8.16
CA ILE A 353 24.54 -2.09 -7.09
C ILE A 353 25.90 -2.50 -7.67
N GLY A 354 26.86 -1.58 -7.64
CA GLY A 354 28.21 -1.75 -8.20
C GLY A 354 29.03 -2.85 -7.53
N LYS A 355 30.13 -3.26 -8.17
CA LYS A 355 31.04 -4.28 -7.65
C LYS A 355 31.63 -3.85 -6.31
N ASP A 356 31.81 -4.79 -5.40
CA ASP A 356 32.41 -4.54 -4.07
C ASP A 356 31.75 -3.42 -3.24
N CYS A 357 30.54 -3.01 -3.62
CA CYS A 357 29.76 -2.00 -2.91
C CYS A 357 29.33 -2.53 -1.54
N LYS A 358 29.40 -1.69 -0.50
CA LYS A 358 28.96 -2.02 0.86
C LYS A 358 27.85 -1.08 1.27
N ALA A 359 26.67 -1.60 1.58
CA ALA A 359 25.55 -0.77 2.02
C ALA A 359 24.73 -1.45 3.11
N GLY A 360 24.28 -0.70 4.11
CA GLY A 360 23.31 -1.21 5.07
C GLY A 360 23.68 -1.05 6.53
N SER A 361 22.99 -1.83 7.36
CA SER A 361 23.08 -1.80 8.83
C SER A 361 24.49 -2.02 9.41
N PHE A 362 25.35 -2.77 8.72
CA PHE A 362 26.72 -3.03 9.17
C PHE A 362 27.71 -1.89 8.84
N VAL A 363 27.29 -0.90 8.06
CA VAL A 363 28.12 0.24 7.69
C VAL A 363 27.81 1.42 8.62
N GLU A 364 28.75 1.69 9.52
CA GLU A 364 28.65 2.80 10.47
C GLU A 364 28.97 4.16 9.83
N GLY A 365 28.49 5.23 10.47
CA GLY A 365 28.78 6.62 10.09
C GLY A 365 27.60 7.33 9.44
N GLU A 366 27.89 8.48 8.86
CA GLU A 366 26.95 9.28 8.07
C GLU A 366 27.59 9.64 6.74
N GLY A 367 26.76 9.84 5.72
CA GLY A 367 27.18 10.24 4.40
C GLY A 367 26.18 11.20 3.77
N PRO A 368 26.43 11.65 2.54
CA PRO A 368 25.58 12.65 1.86
C PRO A 368 24.11 12.24 1.74
N TYR A 369 23.86 10.92 1.69
CA TYR A 369 22.52 10.34 1.54
C TYR A 369 21.86 9.94 2.87
N THR A 370 22.49 10.21 4.01
CA THR A 370 21.91 9.87 5.32
C THR A 370 20.60 10.62 5.52
N ASN A 371 19.51 9.88 5.70
CA ASN A 371 18.16 10.42 5.85
C ASN A 371 17.43 9.74 7.01
N LYS A 372 17.83 10.09 8.23
CA LYS A 372 17.24 9.57 9.48
C LYS A 372 15.77 9.98 9.70
N LYS A 373 15.24 10.90 8.89
CA LYS A 373 13.83 11.31 8.95
C LYS A 373 12.92 10.26 8.32
N LEU A 374 13.36 9.63 7.23
CA LEU A 374 12.56 8.64 6.48
C LEU A 374 13.07 7.21 6.66
N CYS A 375 14.37 7.04 6.85
CA CYS A 375 15.01 5.75 7.07
C CYS A 375 15.40 5.60 8.55
N SER A 376 14.92 4.53 9.19
CA SER A 376 15.29 4.16 10.55
C SER A 376 15.73 2.70 10.61
N GLU A 377 16.19 2.27 11.79
CA GLU A 377 16.55 0.87 12.07
C GLU A 377 17.57 0.28 11.08
N GLY A 378 18.47 1.13 10.60
CA GLY A 378 19.55 0.78 9.71
C GLY A 378 19.14 0.51 8.25
N ILE A 379 17.89 0.80 7.89
CA ILE A 379 17.40 0.51 6.53
C ILE A 379 17.98 1.51 5.53
N CYS A 380 18.53 1.01 4.42
CA CYS A 380 18.93 1.82 3.29
C CYS A 380 17.94 1.69 2.13
N VAL A 381 17.64 2.79 1.44
CA VAL A 381 16.69 2.82 0.32
C VAL A 381 17.36 3.39 -0.91
N PHE A 382 17.23 2.73 -2.05
CA PHE A 382 17.79 3.17 -3.32
C PHE A 382 16.68 3.52 -4.31
N GLU A 383 16.73 4.71 -4.90
CA GLU A 383 15.84 5.10 -5.99
C GLU A 383 16.01 4.15 -7.19
N ARG A 384 14.98 4.04 -8.03
CA ARG A 384 14.97 3.23 -9.25
C ARG A 384 15.91 3.75 -10.32
N GLY A 385 16.39 2.82 -11.15
CA GLY A 385 17.18 3.13 -12.34
C GLY A 385 18.53 3.79 -12.03
N LEU A 386 19.09 3.52 -10.85
CA LEU A 386 20.42 3.98 -10.49
C LEU A 386 21.48 2.96 -10.90
N LYS A 387 22.67 3.43 -11.26
CA LYS A 387 23.90 2.63 -11.27
C LYS A 387 24.81 3.17 -10.17
N ILE A 388 25.03 2.39 -9.12
CA ILE A 388 25.94 2.74 -8.03
C ILE A 388 27.37 2.38 -8.44
N LYS A 389 28.32 3.28 -8.16
CA LYS A 389 29.75 3.10 -8.45
C LYS A 389 30.30 1.87 -7.74
N ASP A 390 31.26 1.22 -8.39
CA ASP A 390 32.02 0.13 -7.78
C ASP A 390 32.78 0.65 -6.54
N GLY A 391 32.83 -0.17 -5.49
CA GLY A 391 33.48 0.14 -4.21
C GLY A 391 32.76 1.16 -3.33
N ALA A 392 31.58 1.65 -3.72
CA ALA A 392 30.82 2.62 -2.94
C ALA A 392 30.46 2.08 -1.54
N VAL A 393 30.58 2.94 -0.52
CA VAL A 393 30.24 2.62 0.87
C VAL A 393 29.08 3.52 1.31
N ILE A 394 27.93 2.92 1.60
CA ILE A 394 26.70 3.62 1.98
C ILE A 394 26.33 3.26 3.42
N PRO A 395 26.37 4.24 4.35
CA PRO A 395 26.06 3.99 5.75
C PRO A 395 24.58 3.69 5.96
N ALA A 396 24.27 3.03 7.06
CA ALA A 396 22.93 2.74 7.54
C ALA A 396 22.02 4.01 7.56
N ASN A 397 20.71 3.81 7.38
CA ASN A 397 19.71 4.90 7.36
C ASN A 397 19.88 5.89 6.20
N SER A 398 20.36 5.43 5.05
CA SER A 398 20.55 6.26 3.85
C SER A 398 19.40 6.13 2.84
N MET A 399 19.05 7.23 2.19
CA MET A 399 18.14 7.27 1.05
C MET A 399 18.91 7.81 -0.17
N VAL A 400 19.32 6.90 -1.05
CA VAL A 400 20.15 7.22 -2.23
C VAL A 400 19.26 7.63 -3.38
N ASP A 401 19.38 8.88 -3.82
CA ASP A 401 18.47 9.50 -4.77
C ASP A 401 19.14 10.62 -5.57
N VAL A 402 18.60 10.92 -6.76
CA VAL A 402 19.25 11.86 -7.70
C VAL A 402 19.11 13.34 -7.33
N ASP A 403 18.20 13.67 -6.41
CA ASP A 403 17.90 15.04 -6.02
C ASP A 403 18.81 15.53 -4.89
N VAL A 404 19.60 14.63 -4.28
CA VAL A 404 20.62 15.01 -3.29
C VAL A 404 21.83 15.60 -4.00
N GLU A 405 22.12 16.87 -3.72
CA GLU A 405 23.35 17.51 -4.18
C GLU A 405 24.54 16.97 -3.38
N VAL A 406 25.47 16.31 -4.07
CA VAL A 406 26.65 15.69 -3.45
C VAL A 406 27.92 16.20 -4.15
N PRO A 407 28.98 16.55 -3.40
CA PRO A 407 30.29 16.85 -3.97
C PRO A 407 30.78 15.72 -4.90
N GLU A 408 31.47 16.05 -6.00
CA GLU A 408 31.91 15.05 -7.00
C GLU A 408 32.77 13.92 -6.40
N ASP A 409 33.58 14.24 -5.38
CA ASP A 409 34.44 13.31 -4.66
C ASP A 409 33.66 12.35 -3.75
N GLN A 410 32.41 12.67 -3.41
CA GLN A 410 31.51 11.86 -2.59
C GLN A 410 30.33 11.27 -3.39
N ALA A 411 30.22 11.61 -4.68
CA ALA A 411 29.16 11.11 -5.55
C ALA A 411 29.30 9.59 -5.77
N ILE A 412 28.30 8.82 -5.37
CA ILE A 412 28.27 7.35 -5.53
C ILE A 412 27.41 6.88 -6.70
N ILE A 413 26.60 7.77 -7.29
CA ILE A 413 25.77 7.46 -8.46
C ILE A 413 26.64 7.66 -9.71
N GLU A 414 26.84 6.60 -10.48
CA GLU A 414 27.61 6.62 -11.73
C GLU A 414 26.76 7.10 -12.91
N SER A 415 25.54 6.59 -13.00
CA SER A 415 24.59 6.95 -14.05
C SER A 415 23.16 6.63 -13.64
N THR A 416 22.20 7.18 -14.38
CA THR A 416 20.77 6.90 -14.23
C THR A 416 20.18 6.42 -15.56
N PHE A 417 19.15 5.60 -15.50
CA PHE A 417 18.45 5.12 -16.69
C PHE A 417 16.95 4.99 -16.44
N ARG A 418 16.19 5.00 -17.52
CA ARG A 418 14.74 4.82 -17.49
C ARG A 418 14.42 3.34 -17.35
N VAL A 419 13.52 3.02 -16.42
CA VAL A 419 13.06 1.66 -16.12
C VAL A 419 11.59 1.50 -16.45
#